data_AF-A0A971NHB0-F1
#
_entry.id   AF-A0A971NHB0-F1
#
_cell.length_a   1.000
_cell.length_b   1.000
_cell.length_c   1.000
_cell.angle_alpha   90.00
_cell.angle_beta   90.00
_cell.angle_gamma   90.00
#
_symmetry.space_group_name_H-M   'P 1'
#
loop_
_entity.id
_entity.type
_entity.pdbx_description
1 polymer ?
#
loop_
_entity_poly.entity_id
_entity_poly.type
_entity_poly.pdbx_seq_one_letter_code
_entity_poly.pdbx_strand_id
1 'polypeptide(L)'
;MGPWLQVRSLRIPVILLAAVLSLLWLTPPPLWAAGAGSNITAVHSKSLPYDQWYQTDRAHMAVLLKKYKGNSRALTKHLVKEWYEISAELGKALGECYREPVRQYLVYDAPTSSKIHVLSLARYYREKVLSDLLAGTYPTRQYPDLWSNNPAGIPSSVSNGFSPASRPPDFGVKDVAAVVNDFDLPPAALRGLSFFILPFNLTGYAATSHTRYLPGVEESIYLSASINKESPPLAVTIAHELGHYIHYQYNGSYEQDPVKWGSFMNLIGEDEFRGSSAPFRDNTEEQFAEYFRMVYGSAAGRSMRFRTSAPNPLYRPDLFDGFKRIVDGLVSQSLPSYYDVNNMWISGVDDRGQQFSLPVGVRSELINTIVTTSPQLRFSSSVILNPEDPFNPLVTCFRFDPKAVLVDYSTPKVKQDYINCSIKLPKPGIYTLFVGETDGSRNILNSMSFKIIYTGNI
;
A
#
# COMPACT_ATOMS: atom_id res chain seq x y z
N MET A 1 -8.86 -12.80 -75.00
CA MET A 1 -9.90 -12.54 -73.99
C MET A 1 -9.53 -13.25 -72.71
N GLY A 2 -9.33 -12.49 -71.64
CA GLY A 2 -9.68 -12.88 -70.27
C GLY A 2 -8.79 -13.91 -69.54
N PRO A 3 -8.55 -13.74 -68.24
CA PRO A 3 -7.27 -14.10 -67.61
C PRO A 3 -7.40 -15.06 -66.39
N TRP A 4 -6.28 -15.29 -65.72
CA TRP A 4 -6.11 -15.73 -64.32
C TRP A 4 -5.93 -17.22 -64.01
N LEU A 5 -4.65 -17.61 -63.97
CA LEU A 5 -4.09 -18.55 -63.01
C LEU A 5 -4.43 -18.10 -61.58
N GLN A 6 -5.21 -18.91 -60.85
CA GLN A 6 -5.37 -18.76 -59.40
C GLN A 6 -4.11 -19.29 -58.70
N VAL A 7 -3.23 -18.37 -58.30
CA VAL A 7 -2.23 -18.62 -57.27
C VAL A 7 -2.98 -18.80 -55.94
N ARG A 8 -3.01 -20.04 -55.44
CA ARG A 8 -3.37 -20.32 -54.04
C ARG A 8 -2.29 -19.72 -53.16
N SER A 9 -2.51 -18.50 -52.69
CA SER A 9 -1.71 -17.90 -51.63
C SER A 9 -2.07 -18.58 -50.30
N LEU A 10 -1.06 -19.18 -49.67
CA LEU A 10 -1.10 -19.55 -48.27
C LEU A 10 -1.37 -18.28 -47.44
N ARG A 11 -2.61 -18.10 -47.00
CA ARG A 11 -2.94 -17.23 -45.86
C ARG A 11 -3.00 -18.11 -44.62
N ILE A 12 -1.82 -18.45 -44.10
CA ILE A 12 -1.70 -18.87 -42.69
C ILE A 12 -1.90 -17.60 -41.85
N PRO A 13 -2.82 -17.60 -40.86
CA PRO A 13 -3.25 -16.37 -40.21
C PRO A 13 -2.18 -15.87 -39.24
N VAL A 14 -1.83 -14.59 -39.42
CA VAL A 14 -1.04 -13.71 -38.51
C VAL A 14 -1.64 -13.62 -37.09
N ILE A 15 -2.76 -14.29 -36.83
CA ILE A 15 -3.48 -14.32 -35.55
C ILE A 15 -2.80 -15.24 -34.52
N LEU A 16 -2.00 -16.24 -34.94
CA LEU A 16 -1.28 -17.10 -33.99
C LEU A 16 -0.01 -16.45 -33.40
N LEU A 17 0.59 -15.47 -34.09
CA LEU A 17 1.79 -14.78 -33.57
C LEU A 17 1.44 -13.68 -32.55
N ALA A 18 0.26 -13.06 -32.69
CA ALA A 18 -0.25 -12.07 -31.74
C ALA A 18 -0.72 -12.72 -30.42
N ALA A 19 -1.23 -13.95 -30.45
CA ALA A 19 -1.61 -14.70 -29.26
C ALA A 19 -0.38 -15.16 -28.45
N VAL A 20 0.71 -15.58 -29.10
CA VAL A 20 1.93 -16.02 -28.40
C VAL A 20 2.69 -14.84 -27.78
N LEU A 21 2.60 -13.63 -28.34
CA LEU A 21 3.22 -12.42 -27.77
C LEU A 21 2.40 -11.76 -26.64
N SER A 22 1.09 -12.00 -26.56
CA SER A 22 0.23 -11.50 -25.47
C SER A 22 0.13 -12.45 -24.27
N LEU A 23 0.46 -13.74 -24.46
CA LEU A 23 0.58 -14.73 -23.38
C LEU A 23 1.87 -14.63 -22.56
N LEU A 24 2.90 -13.91 -23.04
CA LEU A 24 4.14 -13.68 -22.29
C LEU A 24 4.01 -12.58 -21.21
N TRP A 25 2.86 -11.92 -21.09
CA TRP A 25 2.64 -10.78 -20.19
C TRP A 25 1.50 -10.98 -19.17
N LEU A 26 0.87 -12.17 -19.10
CA LEU A 26 -0.32 -12.40 -18.26
C LEU A 26 -0.25 -13.60 -17.32
N THR A 27 0.93 -14.13 -17.03
CA THR A 27 1.10 -15.11 -15.95
C THR A 27 2.25 -14.69 -15.05
N PRO A 28 2.03 -14.34 -13.76
CA PRO A 28 3.13 -14.40 -12.82
C PRO A 28 3.64 -15.85 -12.80
N PRO A 29 4.97 -16.07 -12.72
CA PRO A 29 5.50 -17.42 -12.69
C PRO A 29 4.89 -18.18 -11.50
N PRO A 30 4.61 -19.49 -11.67
CA PRO A 30 4.08 -20.30 -10.59
C PRO A 30 5.06 -20.30 -9.42
N LEU A 31 4.50 -20.45 -8.23
CA LEU A 31 5.17 -20.83 -6.98
C LEU A 31 6.55 -21.43 -7.25
N TRP A 32 7.59 -20.74 -6.76
CA TRP A 32 8.85 -21.21 -6.18
C TRP A 32 9.75 -19.99 -6.01
N ALA A 33 9.58 -19.26 -4.91
CA ALA A 33 10.57 -18.29 -4.42
C ALA A 33 10.65 -18.28 -2.89
N ALA A 34 10.45 -19.44 -2.25
CA ALA A 34 10.97 -19.67 -0.91
C ALA A 34 12.39 -20.20 -1.06
N GLY A 35 13.40 -19.31 -1.15
CA GLY A 35 14.80 -19.75 -1.14
C GLY A 35 15.90 -18.79 -1.64
N ALA A 36 15.60 -17.65 -2.28
CA ALA A 36 16.67 -16.81 -2.85
C ALA A 36 16.49 -15.27 -2.80
N GLY A 37 15.40 -14.72 -2.24
CA GLY A 37 15.01 -13.31 -2.49
C GLY A 37 15.26 -12.27 -1.37
N SER A 38 15.68 -12.65 -0.17
CA SER A 38 15.64 -11.77 1.01
C SER A 38 16.71 -10.68 1.07
N ASN A 39 17.77 -10.82 0.28
CA ASN A 39 18.92 -9.92 0.35
C ASN A 39 18.75 -8.71 -0.55
N ILE A 40 19.42 -7.64 -0.17
CA ILE A 40 19.35 -6.34 -0.82
C ILE A 40 20.70 -6.06 -1.49
N THR A 41 20.65 -5.73 -2.78
CA THR A 41 21.82 -5.34 -3.60
C THR A 41 21.76 -3.89 -4.07
N ALA A 42 20.70 -3.14 -3.75
CA ALA A 42 20.63 -1.73 -4.12
C ALA A 42 21.78 -0.95 -3.47
N VAL A 43 22.38 0.01 -4.19
CA VAL A 43 23.50 0.88 -3.76
C VAL A 43 24.85 0.15 -3.54
N HIS A 44 24.82 -1.13 -3.19
CA HIS A 44 26.00 -1.90 -2.79
C HIS A 44 26.24 -3.09 -3.72
N SER A 45 27.48 -3.35 -4.09
CA SER A 45 27.84 -4.49 -4.95
C SER A 45 27.65 -5.86 -4.28
N LYS A 46 27.46 -5.89 -2.95
CA LYS A 46 27.27 -7.11 -2.16
C LYS A 46 25.80 -7.28 -1.80
N SER A 47 25.29 -8.50 -2.00
CA SER A 47 23.98 -8.94 -1.53
C SER A 47 24.02 -9.11 0.01
N LEU A 48 23.22 -8.31 0.72
CA LEU A 48 23.21 -8.25 2.19
C LEU A 48 21.81 -8.51 2.77
N PRO A 49 21.69 -9.20 3.92
CA PRO A 49 20.44 -9.22 4.70
C PRO A 49 19.99 -7.81 5.10
N TYR A 50 18.69 -7.63 5.39
CA TYR A 50 18.08 -6.31 5.58
C TYR A 50 18.73 -5.47 6.70
N ASP A 51 19.09 -6.10 7.82
CA ASP A 51 19.70 -5.46 9.00
C ASP A 51 21.13 -5.00 8.70
N GLN A 52 21.93 -5.87 8.08
CA GLN A 52 23.29 -5.55 7.65
C GLN A 52 23.29 -4.50 6.56
N TRP A 53 22.36 -4.59 5.61
CA TRP A 53 22.18 -3.59 4.55
C TRP A 53 21.82 -2.23 5.16
N TYR A 54 20.85 -2.17 6.09
CA TYR A 54 20.47 -0.93 6.76
C TYR A 54 21.65 -0.26 7.48
N GLN A 55 22.45 -1.02 8.24
CA GLN A 55 23.61 -0.45 8.94
C GLN A 55 24.69 0.03 7.95
N THR A 56 24.90 -0.74 6.88
CA THR A 56 25.85 -0.38 5.81
C THR A 56 25.41 0.90 5.11
N ASP A 57 24.14 1.02 4.76
CA ASP A 57 23.58 2.17 4.07
C ASP A 57 23.58 3.43 4.96
N ARG A 58 23.24 3.29 6.24
CA ARG A 58 23.35 4.37 7.23
C ARG A 58 24.78 4.91 7.33
N ALA A 59 25.77 4.03 7.42
CA ALA A 59 27.18 4.42 7.48
C ALA A 59 27.65 5.06 6.17
N HIS A 60 27.25 4.47 5.03
CA HIS A 60 27.51 4.99 3.69
C HIS A 60 27.00 6.42 3.55
N MET A 61 25.76 6.69 3.97
CA MET A 61 25.18 8.03 3.89
C MET A 61 25.92 9.08 4.72
N ALA A 62 26.38 8.72 5.92
CA ALA A 62 27.20 9.61 6.74
C ALA A 62 28.53 9.98 6.04
N VAL A 63 29.17 9.00 5.39
CA VAL A 63 30.39 9.21 4.60
C VAL A 63 30.11 10.05 3.36
N LEU A 64 29.02 9.75 2.64
CA LEU A 64 28.63 10.43 1.41
C LEU A 64 28.39 11.93 1.64
N LEU A 65 27.59 12.28 2.66
CA LEU A 65 27.32 13.67 3.01
C LEU A 65 28.62 14.42 3.36
N LYS A 66 29.49 13.81 4.17
CA LYS A 66 30.79 14.40 4.52
C LYS A 66 31.68 14.61 3.28
N LYS A 67 31.75 13.63 2.39
CA LYS A 67 32.59 13.66 1.18
C LYS A 67 32.19 14.80 0.23
N TYR A 68 30.90 15.04 0.06
CA TYR A 68 30.39 16.06 -0.86
C TYR A 68 29.98 17.36 -0.15
N LYS A 69 30.46 17.60 1.08
CA LYS A 69 30.25 18.87 1.76
C LYS A 69 30.81 20.02 0.92
N GLY A 70 29.96 20.99 0.57
CA GLY A 70 30.30 22.10 -0.32
C GLY A 70 30.16 21.82 -1.82
N ASN A 71 29.76 20.61 -2.22
CA ASN A 71 29.50 20.26 -3.62
C ASN A 71 28.09 19.64 -3.78
N SER A 72 27.06 20.49 -3.62
CA SER A 72 25.65 20.08 -3.68
C SER A 72 25.28 19.44 -5.02
N ARG A 73 25.82 19.93 -6.14
CA ARG A 73 25.49 19.39 -7.47
C ARG A 73 25.93 17.93 -7.62
N ALA A 74 27.18 17.62 -7.24
CA ALA A 74 27.68 16.24 -7.29
C ALA A 74 26.92 15.34 -6.31
N LEU A 75 26.59 15.84 -5.12
CA LEU A 75 25.77 15.11 -4.15
C LEU A 75 24.38 14.79 -4.72
N THR A 76 23.67 15.78 -5.29
CA THR A 76 22.36 15.57 -5.92
C THR A 76 22.41 14.48 -6.99
N LYS A 77 23.42 14.51 -7.87
CA LYS A 77 23.59 13.49 -8.92
C LYS A 77 23.75 12.08 -8.35
N HIS A 78 24.54 11.93 -7.30
CA HIS A 78 24.70 10.65 -6.60
C HIS A 78 23.39 10.18 -5.96
N LEU A 79 22.68 11.08 -5.26
CA LEU A 79 21.45 10.74 -4.55
C LEU A 79 20.30 10.39 -5.50
N VAL A 80 20.18 11.05 -6.66
CA VAL A 80 19.19 10.69 -7.68
C VAL A 80 19.43 9.27 -8.18
N LYS A 81 20.70 8.92 -8.47
CA LYS A 81 21.06 7.57 -8.90
C LYS A 81 20.73 6.53 -7.84
N GLU A 82 21.16 6.76 -6.60
CA GLU A 82 20.86 5.84 -5.49
C GLU A 82 19.36 5.73 -5.23
N TRP A 83 18.61 6.82 -5.35
CA TRP A 83 17.16 6.80 -5.22
C TRP A 83 16.50 5.92 -6.29
N TYR A 84 16.95 5.97 -7.54
CA TYR A 84 16.45 5.07 -8.58
C TYR A 84 16.78 3.60 -8.28
N GLU A 85 18.00 3.31 -7.83
CA GLU A 85 18.41 1.94 -7.46
C GLU A 85 17.57 1.39 -6.31
N ILE A 86 17.36 2.19 -5.25
CA ILE A 86 16.52 1.82 -4.09
C ILE A 86 15.06 1.65 -4.51
N SER A 87 14.50 2.60 -5.28
CA SER A 87 13.10 2.56 -5.71
C SER A 87 12.81 1.39 -6.65
N ALA A 88 13.76 1.03 -7.53
CA ALA A 88 13.62 -0.14 -8.38
C ALA A 88 13.61 -1.44 -7.56
N GLU A 89 14.50 -1.55 -6.56
CA GLU A 89 14.56 -2.72 -5.69
C GLU A 89 13.33 -2.81 -4.77
N LEU A 90 12.83 -1.68 -4.28
CA LEU A 90 11.57 -1.61 -3.54
C LEU A 90 10.39 -2.02 -4.41
N GLY A 91 10.33 -1.53 -5.65
CA GLY A 91 9.29 -1.92 -6.61
C GLY A 91 9.26 -3.42 -6.89
N LYS A 92 10.43 -4.07 -6.98
CA LYS A 92 10.50 -5.54 -7.08
C LYS A 92 9.96 -6.23 -5.82
N ALA A 93 10.40 -5.78 -4.63
CA ALA A 93 9.93 -6.36 -3.36
C ALA A 93 8.41 -6.23 -3.20
N LEU A 94 7.82 -5.11 -3.64
CA LEU A 94 6.37 -4.92 -3.65
C LEU A 94 5.65 -5.88 -4.63
N GLY A 95 6.33 -6.37 -5.66
CA GLY A 95 5.83 -7.41 -6.55
C GLY A 95 6.01 -8.84 -6.02
N GLU A 96 6.86 -9.05 -5.01
CA GLU A 96 7.19 -10.35 -4.40
C GLU A 96 6.18 -10.73 -3.30
N CYS A 97 4.88 -10.72 -3.63
CA CYS A 97 3.81 -11.13 -2.73
C CYS A 97 3.05 -12.37 -3.21
N TYR A 98 2.46 -13.11 -2.27
CA TYR A 98 1.40 -14.05 -2.60
C TYR A 98 0.11 -13.29 -2.88
N ARG A 99 -0.46 -13.50 -4.06
CA ARG A 99 -1.77 -12.99 -4.44
C ARG A 99 -2.76 -14.14 -4.48
N GLU A 100 -3.77 -14.10 -3.63
CA GLU A 100 -4.81 -15.13 -3.61
C GLU A 100 -5.65 -15.05 -4.91
N PRO A 101 -5.86 -16.15 -5.64
CA PRO A 101 -6.42 -16.12 -6.99
C PRO A 101 -7.89 -15.67 -7.09
N VAL A 102 -8.70 -15.86 -6.06
CA VAL A 102 -10.16 -15.65 -6.09
C VAL A 102 -10.57 -14.36 -5.39
N ARG A 103 -10.14 -14.21 -4.13
CA ARG A 103 -10.39 -13.09 -3.23
C ARG A 103 -9.39 -11.93 -3.44
N GLN A 104 -8.27 -12.17 -4.13
CA GLN A 104 -7.33 -11.13 -4.58
C GLN A 104 -6.72 -10.25 -3.46
N TYR A 105 -6.62 -10.75 -2.23
CA TYR A 105 -5.78 -10.15 -1.19
C TYR A 105 -4.30 -10.52 -1.39
N LEU A 106 -3.42 -9.76 -0.77
CA LEU A 106 -1.97 -9.90 -0.86
C LEU A 106 -1.38 -10.34 0.48
N VAL A 107 -0.37 -11.22 0.47
CA VAL A 107 0.41 -11.58 1.65
C VAL A 107 1.89 -11.45 1.35
N TYR A 108 2.57 -10.60 2.11
CA TYR A 108 4.02 -10.42 2.10
C TYR A 108 4.63 -11.24 3.24
N ASP A 109 5.62 -12.07 2.92
CA ASP A 109 6.34 -12.84 3.93
C ASP A 109 7.28 -11.97 4.78
N ALA A 110 7.87 -12.56 5.83
CA ALA A 110 8.76 -11.83 6.72
C ALA A 110 9.99 -11.25 6.00
N PRO A 111 10.72 -12.01 5.18
CA PRO A 111 11.83 -11.48 4.39
C PRO A 111 11.47 -10.28 3.50
N THR A 112 10.40 -10.38 2.70
CA THR A 112 9.96 -9.32 1.80
C THR A 112 9.50 -8.10 2.59
N SER A 113 8.74 -8.28 3.67
CA SER A 113 8.30 -7.17 4.53
C SER A 113 9.50 -6.43 5.16
N SER A 114 10.54 -7.17 5.57
CA SER A 114 11.80 -6.59 6.09
C SER A 114 12.47 -5.69 5.05
N LYS A 115 12.56 -6.19 3.82
CA LYS A 115 13.17 -5.51 2.68
C LYS A 115 12.40 -4.25 2.30
N ILE A 116 11.07 -4.34 2.20
CA ILE A 116 10.17 -3.21 1.97
C ILE A 116 10.41 -2.12 3.03
N HIS A 117 10.45 -2.50 4.31
CA HIS A 117 10.63 -1.55 5.40
C HIS A 117 11.95 -0.76 5.29
N VAL A 118 13.11 -1.44 5.19
CA VAL A 118 14.41 -0.73 5.15
C VAL A 118 14.66 0.05 3.87
N LEU A 119 14.20 -0.45 2.72
CA LEU A 119 14.30 0.28 1.45
C LEU A 119 13.43 1.54 1.48
N SER A 120 12.25 1.48 2.10
CA SER A 120 11.38 2.66 2.26
C SER A 120 12.02 3.73 3.13
N LEU A 121 12.66 3.34 4.25
CA LEU A 121 13.42 4.27 5.10
C LEU A 121 14.60 4.92 4.35
N ALA A 122 15.38 4.11 3.63
CA ALA A 122 16.53 4.59 2.87
C ALA A 122 16.10 5.56 1.75
N ARG A 123 15.04 5.20 1.02
CA ARG A 123 14.42 6.02 -0.03
C ARG A 123 13.97 7.36 0.53
N TYR A 124 13.21 7.34 1.62
CA TYR A 124 12.72 8.53 2.30
C TYR A 124 13.86 9.46 2.75
N TYR A 125 14.97 8.88 3.24
CA TYR A 125 16.13 9.69 3.61
C TYR A 125 16.71 10.43 2.40
N ARG A 126 16.90 9.76 1.25
CA ARG A 126 17.35 10.40 -0.01
C ARG A 126 16.42 11.53 -0.42
N GLU A 127 15.10 11.31 -0.37
CA GLU A 127 14.10 12.32 -0.74
C GLU A 127 14.19 13.58 0.12
N LYS A 128 14.41 13.42 1.43
CA LYS A 128 14.56 14.56 2.34
C LYS A 128 15.87 15.31 2.11
N VAL A 129 16.98 14.58 1.97
CA VAL A 129 18.28 15.18 1.65
C VAL A 129 18.22 15.94 0.30
N LEU A 130 17.61 15.35 -0.73
CA LEU A 130 17.38 16.00 -2.02
C LEU A 130 16.51 17.25 -1.90
N SER A 131 15.48 17.21 -1.05
CA SER A 131 14.62 18.38 -0.80
C SER A 131 15.39 19.52 -0.15
N ASP A 132 16.24 19.22 0.85
CA ASP A 132 17.07 20.23 1.51
C ASP A 132 18.06 20.86 0.52
N LEU A 133 18.69 20.05 -0.34
CA LEU A 133 19.61 20.52 -1.37
C LEU A 133 18.94 21.43 -2.41
N LEU A 134 17.73 21.09 -2.85
CA LEU A 134 16.94 21.95 -3.75
C LEU A 134 16.52 23.27 -3.09
N ALA A 135 16.35 23.27 -1.77
CA ALA A 135 16.12 24.48 -0.98
C ALA A 135 17.41 25.27 -0.68
N GLY A 136 18.56 24.84 -1.21
CA GLY A 136 19.85 25.50 -0.99
C GLY A 136 20.42 25.29 0.42
N THR A 137 19.88 24.35 1.20
CA THR A 137 20.30 24.08 2.57
C THR A 137 21.20 22.85 2.61
N TYR A 138 22.29 22.90 3.38
CA TYR A 138 23.11 21.72 3.61
C TYR A 138 22.37 20.73 4.54
N PRO A 139 22.23 19.45 4.16
CA PRO A 139 21.47 18.46 4.93
C PRO A 139 22.07 18.19 6.32
N THR A 140 21.24 18.28 7.37
CA THR A 140 21.59 17.95 8.77
C THR A 140 20.73 16.83 9.36
N ARG A 141 19.87 16.23 8.54
CA ARG A 141 18.90 15.23 8.98
C ARG A 141 19.59 13.94 9.42
N GLN A 142 19.10 13.38 10.52
CA GLN A 142 19.49 12.05 10.96
C GLN A 142 18.90 10.99 10.03
N TYR A 143 19.66 9.92 9.82
CA TYR A 143 19.17 8.74 9.13
C TYR A 143 17.99 8.14 9.92
N PRO A 144 16.87 7.77 9.27
CA PRO A 144 15.71 7.18 9.94
C PRO A 144 16.08 6.00 10.82
N ASP A 145 15.63 5.99 12.07
CA ASP A 145 15.84 4.84 12.94
C ASP A 145 14.94 3.67 12.52
N LEU A 146 15.51 2.46 12.51
CA LEU A 146 14.86 1.21 12.12
C LEU A 146 13.69 0.85 13.03
N TRP A 147 13.79 1.24 14.31
CA TRP A 147 12.84 0.83 15.34
C TRP A 147 11.81 1.91 15.68
N SER A 148 12.00 3.14 15.20
CA SER A 148 11.12 4.26 15.52
C SER A 148 9.91 4.31 14.57
N ASN A 149 8.82 4.92 15.03
CA ASN A 149 7.72 5.27 14.13
C ASN A 149 8.17 6.37 13.16
N ASN A 150 8.36 6.03 11.89
CA ASN A 150 8.80 6.94 10.85
C ASN A 150 7.67 7.21 9.85
N PRO A 151 7.57 8.42 9.26
CA PRO A 151 6.62 8.69 8.18
C PRO A 151 6.84 7.88 6.89
N ALA A 152 7.88 7.05 6.82
CA ALA A 152 8.13 6.10 5.73
C ALA A 152 8.40 4.69 6.26
N GLY A 153 8.18 3.69 5.41
CA GLY A 153 8.23 2.29 5.80
C GLY A 153 6.92 1.80 6.41
N ILE A 154 6.99 0.61 6.98
CA ILE A 154 5.84 0.00 7.67
C ILE A 154 5.40 0.93 8.81
N PRO A 155 4.11 1.31 8.89
CA PRO A 155 3.59 2.19 9.92
C PRO A 155 3.56 1.50 11.29
N SER A 156 3.67 2.30 12.34
CA SER A 156 3.43 1.87 13.72
C SER A 156 2.36 2.74 14.37
N SER A 157 1.44 2.09 15.08
CA SER A 157 0.39 2.76 15.87
C SER A 157 0.93 3.33 17.19
N VAL A 158 2.18 3.01 17.58
CA VAL A 158 2.86 3.53 18.77
C VAL A 158 4.09 4.36 18.44
N SER A 159 4.35 5.39 19.25
CA SER A 159 5.49 6.30 19.11
C SER A 159 6.85 5.59 19.21
N ASN A 160 6.94 4.57 20.08
CA ASN A 160 8.15 3.76 20.26
C ASN A 160 8.37 2.74 19.11
N GLY A 161 7.48 2.70 18.12
CA GLY A 161 7.65 1.91 16.91
C GLY A 161 7.72 0.40 17.14
N PHE A 162 8.81 -0.19 16.71
CA PHE A 162 9.07 -1.62 16.65
C PHE A 162 10.12 -2.04 17.67
N SER A 163 10.15 -3.32 18.01
CA SER A 163 11.24 -3.90 18.78
C SER A 163 11.81 -5.16 18.11
N PRO A 164 13.10 -5.47 18.30
CA PRO A 164 13.67 -6.70 17.80
C PRO A 164 12.90 -7.92 18.33
N ALA A 165 12.62 -8.88 17.47
CA ALA A 165 12.09 -10.16 17.89
C ALA A 165 13.24 -11.10 18.33
N SER A 166 13.01 -11.89 19.37
CA SER A 166 13.98 -12.91 19.81
C SER A 166 14.02 -14.11 18.88
N ARG A 167 12.98 -14.30 18.06
CA ARG A 167 12.79 -15.39 17.10
C ARG A 167 12.03 -14.86 15.88
N PRO A 168 12.22 -15.47 14.69
CA PRO A 168 11.35 -15.20 13.56
C PRO A 168 9.91 -15.63 13.86
N PRO A 169 8.93 -15.10 13.11
CA PRO A 169 7.55 -15.59 13.12
C PRO A 169 7.50 -17.12 12.92
N ASP A 170 6.68 -17.81 13.70
CA ASP A 170 6.46 -19.25 13.57
C ASP A 170 5.35 -19.63 12.57
N PHE A 171 4.87 -18.63 11.82
CA PHE A 171 3.86 -18.74 10.77
C PHE A 171 4.36 -18.07 9.48
N GLY A 172 3.82 -18.52 8.34
CA GLY A 172 4.13 -17.97 7.03
C GLY A 172 2.88 -17.66 6.20
N VAL A 173 3.12 -17.37 4.92
CA VAL A 173 2.08 -17.02 3.95
C VAL A 173 0.94 -18.04 3.90
N LYS A 174 1.26 -19.34 3.95
CA LYS A 174 0.27 -20.41 3.89
C LYS A 174 -0.66 -20.40 5.10
N ASP A 175 -0.14 -20.12 6.29
CA ASP A 175 -0.92 -20.08 7.52
C ASP A 175 -1.87 -18.88 7.53
N VAL A 176 -1.38 -17.71 7.10
CA VAL A 176 -2.22 -16.52 6.92
C VAL A 176 -3.33 -16.79 5.90
N ALA A 177 -2.98 -17.34 4.73
CA ALA A 177 -3.95 -17.63 3.68
C ALA A 177 -5.00 -18.67 4.12
N ALA A 178 -4.60 -19.70 4.86
CA ALA A 178 -5.53 -20.69 5.42
C ALA A 178 -6.53 -20.02 6.37
N VAL A 179 -6.04 -19.22 7.32
CA VAL A 179 -6.90 -18.51 8.27
C VAL A 179 -7.86 -17.55 7.54
N VAL A 180 -7.37 -16.73 6.61
CA VAL A 180 -8.19 -15.73 5.89
C VAL A 180 -9.25 -16.40 5.01
N ASN A 181 -8.94 -17.56 4.43
CA ASN A 181 -9.88 -18.28 3.57
C ASN A 181 -10.98 -19.03 4.34
N ASP A 182 -10.82 -19.22 5.66
CA ASP A 182 -11.85 -19.82 6.52
C ASP A 182 -13.03 -18.87 6.82
N PHE A 183 -12.90 -17.57 6.50
CA PHE A 183 -13.97 -16.60 6.74
C PHE A 183 -15.05 -16.69 5.66
N ASP A 184 -16.29 -16.82 6.11
CA ASP A 184 -17.50 -16.74 5.28
C ASP A 184 -17.80 -15.28 4.90
N LEU A 185 -17.02 -14.78 3.94
CA LEU A 185 -17.14 -13.45 3.35
C LEU A 185 -17.16 -13.56 1.83
N PRO A 186 -17.87 -12.67 1.12
CA PRO A 186 -17.80 -12.61 -0.34
C PRO A 186 -16.35 -12.40 -0.83
N PRO A 187 -15.94 -12.97 -1.97
CA PRO A 187 -14.57 -12.82 -2.48
C PRO A 187 -14.14 -11.37 -2.67
N ALA A 188 -15.03 -10.52 -3.16
CA ALA A 188 -14.75 -9.10 -3.37
C ALA A 188 -14.47 -8.36 -2.06
N ALA A 189 -14.92 -8.89 -0.92
CA ALA A 189 -14.83 -8.20 0.37
C ALA A 189 -13.39 -7.99 0.84
N LEU A 190 -12.43 -8.78 0.34
CA LEU A 190 -11.01 -8.74 0.72
C LEU A 190 -10.09 -8.27 -0.41
N ARG A 191 -10.64 -7.87 -1.56
CA ARG A 191 -9.84 -7.49 -2.74
C ARG A 191 -8.93 -6.33 -2.38
N GLY A 192 -7.63 -6.47 -2.63
CA GLY A 192 -6.65 -5.39 -2.43
C GLY A 192 -6.13 -5.23 -1.00
N LEU A 193 -6.74 -5.90 -0.01
CA LEU A 193 -6.22 -5.97 1.35
C LEU A 193 -4.83 -6.60 1.36
N SER A 194 -3.88 -5.97 2.05
CA SER A 194 -2.49 -6.46 2.15
C SER A 194 -2.17 -6.93 3.56
N PHE A 195 -1.62 -8.13 3.69
CA PHE A 195 -1.08 -8.66 4.94
C PHE A 195 0.44 -8.62 4.90
N PHE A 196 1.07 -8.07 5.93
CA PHE A 196 2.51 -8.04 6.08
C PHE A 196 2.92 -8.87 7.29
N ILE A 197 3.65 -9.96 7.07
CA ILE A 197 4.28 -10.73 8.15
C ILE A 197 5.57 -10.00 8.51
N LEU A 198 5.73 -9.59 9.77
CA LEU A 198 6.88 -8.80 10.19
C LEU A 198 7.98 -9.68 10.81
N PRO A 199 9.27 -9.41 10.56
CA PRO A 199 10.37 -10.12 11.24
C PRO A 199 10.63 -9.57 12.66
N PHE A 200 9.92 -8.51 13.07
CA PHE A 200 10.09 -7.77 14.30
C PHE A 200 8.76 -7.59 15.01
N ASN A 201 8.81 -7.16 16.26
CA ASN A 201 7.63 -6.98 17.08
C ASN A 201 7.00 -5.60 16.84
N LEU A 202 5.69 -5.57 16.70
CA LEU A 202 4.90 -4.36 16.92
C LEU A 202 4.87 -4.10 18.43
N THR A 203 5.45 -2.99 18.90
CA THR A 203 5.60 -2.76 20.34
C THR A 203 4.23 -2.63 21.01
N GLY A 204 3.86 -3.61 21.83
CA GLY A 204 2.59 -3.64 22.56
C GLY A 204 1.42 -4.28 21.81
N TYR A 205 1.61 -4.79 20.58
CA TYR A 205 0.54 -5.34 19.75
C TYR A 205 0.95 -6.66 19.09
N ALA A 206 -0.02 -7.55 18.90
CA ALA A 206 0.15 -8.78 18.13
C ALA A 206 -0.05 -8.51 16.62
N ALA A 207 -0.97 -7.62 16.28
CA ALA A 207 -1.15 -7.08 14.94
C ALA A 207 -1.75 -5.69 15.01
N THR A 208 -1.85 -5.03 13.86
CA THR A 208 -2.63 -3.80 13.69
C THR A 208 -3.14 -3.71 12.25
N SER A 209 -4.42 -3.44 12.10
CA SER A 209 -5.02 -2.96 10.86
C SER A 209 -4.76 -1.46 10.71
N HIS A 210 -4.44 -1.04 9.49
CA HIS A 210 -4.14 0.34 9.14
C HIS A 210 -4.95 0.77 7.93
N THR A 211 -5.68 1.87 8.07
CA THR A 211 -6.37 2.58 6.98
C THR A 211 -5.88 4.02 6.92
N ARG A 212 -6.01 4.64 5.75
CA ARG A 212 -5.78 6.08 5.57
C ARG A 212 -7.06 6.82 5.19
N TYR A 213 -8.20 6.12 5.11
CA TYR A 213 -9.48 6.64 4.65
C TYR A 213 -9.35 7.37 3.30
N LEU A 214 -8.65 6.75 2.36
CA LEU A 214 -8.39 7.27 1.01
C LEU A 214 -9.40 6.71 -0.01
N PRO A 215 -9.45 7.26 -1.23
CA PRO A 215 -10.38 6.86 -2.29
C PRO A 215 -9.84 5.59 -2.95
N GLY A 216 -10.06 4.46 -2.28
CA GLY A 216 -9.57 3.16 -2.70
C GLY A 216 -9.67 2.13 -1.58
N VAL A 217 -9.26 0.90 -1.87
CA VAL A 217 -9.02 -0.12 -0.84
C VAL A 217 -7.52 -0.15 -0.58
N GLU A 218 -7.04 0.69 0.34
CA GLU A 218 -5.63 0.77 0.70
C GLU A 218 -5.25 -0.01 1.95
N GLU A 219 -6.19 -0.61 2.66
CA GLU A 219 -5.97 -1.16 3.99
C GLU A 219 -4.88 -2.23 4.03
N SER A 220 -4.19 -2.27 5.16
CA SER A 220 -3.13 -3.26 5.41
C SER A 220 -3.19 -3.76 6.83
N ILE A 221 -2.92 -5.06 7.02
CA ILE A 221 -2.81 -5.69 8.32
C ILE A 221 -1.35 -6.11 8.53
N TYR A 222 -0.74 -5.62 9.60
CA TYR A 222 0.64 -5.94 9.97
C TYR A 222 0.64 -6.96 11.08
N LEU A 223 1.27 -8.12 10.86
CA LEU A 223 1.31 -9.26 11.77
C LEU A 223 2.69 -9.31 12.45
N SER A 224 2.72 -9.09 13.76
CA SER A 224 3.94 -9.04 14.56
C SER A 224 4.64 -10.41 14.64
N ALA A 225 5.98 -10.41 14.71
CA ALA A 225 6.74 -11.62 15.04
C ALA A 225 6.45 -12.16 16.46
N SER A 226 5.88 -11.33 17.33
CA SER A 226 5.44 -11.75 18.66
C SER A 226 4.21 -12.67 18.63
N ILE A 227 3.53 -12.82 17.48
CA ILE A 227 2.48 -13.84 17.34
C ILE A 227 3.15 -15.22 17.44
N ASN A 228 3.02 -15.85 18.60
CA ASN A 228 3.55 -17.17 18.93
C ASN A 228 2.69 -17.81 20.05
N LYS A 229 3.19 -18.88 20.68
CA LYS A 229 2.46 -19.62 21.74
C LYS A 229 2.11 -18.79 22.99
N GLU A 230 2.81 -17.69 23.25
CA GLU A 230 2.62 -16.82 24.42
C GLU A 230 1.74 -15.59 24.13
N SER A 231 1.35 -15.39 22.87
CA SER A 231 0.46 -14.32 22.41
C SER A 231 -0.90 -14.87 21.98
N PRO A 232 -1.87 -14.01 21.62
CA PRO A 232 -3.05 -14.48 20.90
C PRO A 232 -2.67 -15.31 19.66
N PRO A 233 -3.33 -16.45 19.42
CA PRO A 233 -3.10 -17.27 18.23
C PRO A 233 -3.32 -16.47 16.95
N LEU A 234 -2.61 -16.83 15.87
CA LEU A 234 -2.74 -16.18 14.56
C LEU A 234 -4.20 -16.03 14.10
N ALA A 235 -5.02 -17.07 14.27
CA ALA A 235 -6.43 -17.05 13.91
C ALA A 235 -7.25 -16.03 14.72
N VAL A 236 -6.96 -15.86 16.01
CA VAL A 236 -7.61 -14.87 16.88
C VAL A 236 -7.23 -13.46 16.42
N THR A 237 -5.94 -13.25 16.18
CA THR A 237 -5.40 -11.97 15.73
C THR A 237 -5.96 -11.56 14.38
N ILE A 238 -5.87 -12.42 13.36
CA ILE A 238 -6.40 -12.12 12.02
C ILE A 238 -7.91 -11.86 12.08
N ALA A 239 -8.67 -12.65 12.84
CA ALA A 239 -10.11 -12.45 12.97
C ALA A 239 -10.46 -11.09 13.57
N HIS A 240 -9.72 -10.65 14.58
CA HIS A 240 -9.90 -9.32 15.18
C HIS A 240 -9.55 -8.21 14.19
N GLU A 241 -8.38 -8.26 13.56
CA GLU A 241 -7.93 -7.22 12.62
C GLU A 241 -8.77 -7.16 11.35
N LEU A 242 -9.33 -8.28 10.90
CA LEU A 242 -10.31 -8.29 9.82
C LEU A 242 -11.60 -7.56 10.21
N GLY A 243 -12.01 -7.64 11.48
CA GLY A 243 -13.11 -6.82 11.98
C GLY A 243 -12.81 -5.32 11.88
N HIS A 244 -11.57 -4.91 12.16
CA HIS A 244 -11.12 -3.54 11.92
C HIS A 244 -11.15 -3.16 10.44
N TYR A 245 -10.59 -4.01 9.59
CA TYR A 245 -10.65 -3.81 8.13
C TYR A 245 -12.09 -3.62 7.62
N ILE A 246 -13.02 -4.48 8.04
CA ILE A 246 -14.41 -4.42 7.59
C ILE A 246 -15.07 -3.10 7.99
N HIS A 247 -14.85 -2.62 9.22
CA HIS A 247 -15.45 -1.34 9.59
C HIS A 247 -14.76 -0.17 8.89
N TYR A 248 -13.43 -0.17 8.73
CA TYR A 248 -12.74 0.88 7.96
C TYR A 248 -13.26 0.98 6.53
N GLN A 249 -13.36 -0.16 5.85
CA GLN A 249 -13.69 -0.21 4.43
C GLN A 249 -15.17 0.06 4.14
N TYR A 250 -16.09 -0.48 4.97
CA TYR A 250 -17.52 -0.48 4.65
C TYR A 250 -18.35 0.42 5.57
N ASN A 251 -17.89 0.62 6.81
CA ASN A 251 -18.59 1.46 7.79
C ASN A 251 -18.05 2.90 7.78
N GLY A 252 -16.73 3.07 7.63
CA GLY A 252 -16.03 4.36 7.72
C GLY A 252 -15.84 4.83 9.17
N SER A 253 -15.33 6.05 9.35
CA SER A 253 -15.17 6.64 10.68
C SER A 253 -16.52 7.17 11.23
N TYR A 254 -16.65 7.24 12.55
CA TYR A 254 -17.85 7.77 13.19
C TYR A 254 -18.12 9.24 12.83
N GLU A 255 -17.06 10.03 12.67
CA GLU A 255 -17.16 11.45 12.28
C GLU A 255 -17.71 11.62 10.86
N GLN A 256 -17.43 10.67 9.98
CA GLN A 256 -17.90 10.70 8.59
C GLN A 256 -19.31 10.13 8.44
N ASP A 257 -19.63 9.05 9.17
CA ASP A 257 -20.91 8.34 9.02
C ASP A 257 -21.47 7.80 10.35
N PRO A 258 -21.94 8.69 11.25
CA PRO A 258 -22.42 8.29 12.58
C PRO A 258 -23.68 7.41 12.52
N VAL A 259 -24.45 7.52 11.43
CA VAL A 259 -25.69 6.75 11.23
C VAL A 259 -25.39 5.27 11.03
N LYS A 260 -24.36 4.92 10.24
CA LYS A 260 -23.99 3.52 10.05
C LYS A 260 -23.52 2.87 11.36
N TRP A 261 -22.71 3.59 12.14
CA TRP A 261 -22.30 3.15 13.48
C TRP A 261 -23.47 2.99 14.45
N GLY A 262 -24.50 3.83 14.34
CA GLY A 262 -25.72 3.72 15.15
C GLY A 262 -26.39 2.35 15.09
N SER A 263 -26.33 1.66 13.94
CA SER A 263 -26.90 0.30 13.81
C SER A 263 -26.18 -0.71 14.70
N PHE A 264 -24.85 -0.63 14.78
CA PHE A 264 -24.05 -1.50 15.64
C PHE A 264 -24.20 -1.12 17.12
N MET A 265 -24.16 0.18 17.45
CA MET A 265 -24.32 0.67 18.82
C MET A 265 -25.68 0.27 19.42
N ASN A 266 -26.76 0.44 18.65
CA ASN A 266 -28.10 0.00 19.04
C ASN A 266 -28.18 -1.51 19.26
N LEU A 267 -27.48 -2.31 18.44
CA LEU A 267 -27.44 -3.77 18.59
C LEU A 267 -26.81 -4.18 19.93
N ILE A 268 -25.72 -3.53 20.33
CA ILE A 268 -24.99 -3.86 21.56
C ILE A 268 -25.53 -3.14 22.79
N GLY A 269 -26.51 -2.24 22.62
CA GLY A 269 -27.14 -1.47 23.69
C GLY A 269 -26.30 -0.32 24.23
N GLU A 270 -25.47 0.28 23.38
CA GLU A 270 -24.68 1.47 23.71
C GLU A 270 -25.31 2.72 23.07
N ASP A 271 -25.40 3.80 23.85
CA ASP A 271 -26.00 5.08 23.41
C ASP A 271 -24.96 6.08 22.89
N GLU A 272 -23.67 5.85 23.19
CA GLU A 272 -22.57 6.76 22.86
C GLU A 272 -21.42 6.05 22.17
N PHE A 273 -20.89 6.66 21.10
CA PHE A 273 -19.68 6.20 20.45
C PHE A 273 -18.45 6.51 21.32
N ARG A 274 -17.69 5.48 21.66
CA ARG A 274 -16.49 5.57 22.49
C ARG A 274 -15.26 5.32 21.63
N GLY A 275 -14.62 6.40 21.21
CA GLY A 275 -13.46 6.36 20.30
C GLY A 275 -12.15 5.92 20.96
N SER A 276 -11.04 6.15 20.26
CA SER A 276 -9.68 5.68 20.57
C SER A 276 -9.11 6.07 21.95
N SER A 277 -9.68 7.07 22.63
CA SER A 277 -9.29 7.45 23.99
C SER A 277 -9.91 6.54 25.07
N ALA A 278 -10.94 5.77 24.74
CA ALA A 278 -11.58 4.83 25.66
C ALA A 278 -10.68 3.60 25.89
N PRO A 279 -10.72 2.98 27.08
CA PRO A 279 -10.09 1.67 27.30
C PRO A 279 -10.59 0.64 26.29
N PHE A 280 -9.70 -0.27 25.83
CA PHE A 280 -10.02 -1.32 24.86
C PHE A 280 -11.40 -1.98 25.06
N ARG A 281 -11.73 -2.34 26.30
CA ARG A 281 -12.97 -3.06 26.61
C ARG A 281 -14.24 -2.26 26.30
N ASP A 282 -14.13 -0.93 26.34
CA ASP A 282 -15.22 0.04 26.21
C ASP A 282 -15.11 0.82 24.89
N ASN A 283 -14.12 0.56 24.04
CA ASN A 283 -13.97 1.24 22.76
C ASN A 283 -14.91 0.60 21.71
N THR A 284 -15.68 1.41 20.99
CA THR A 284 -16.71 0.94 20.06
C THR A 284 -16.12 0.23 18.82
N GLU A 285 -14.96 0.68 18.33
CA GLU A 285 -14.27 0.04 17.19
C GLU A 285 -13.69 -1.32 17.59
N GLU A 286 -13.16 -1.43 18.81
CA GLU A 286 -12.65 -2.68 19.41
C GLU A 286 -13.81 -3.66 19.71
N GLN A 287 -14.95 -3.15 20.16
CA GLN A 287 -16.18 -3.92 20.31
C GLN A 287 -16.65 -4.48 18.97
N PHE A 288 -16.63 -3.69 17.90
CA PHE A 288 -16.96 -4.16 16.56
C PHE A 288 -16.01 -5.27 16.10
N ALA A 289 -14.70 -5.07 16.26
CA ALA A 289 -13.69 -6.06 15.88
C ALA A 289 -13.81 -7.37 16.66
N GLU A 290 -14.08 -7.30 17.97
CA GLU A 290 -14.33 -8.48 18.79
C GLU A 290 -15.64 -9.19 18.44
N TYR A 291 -16.70 -8.44 18.09
CA TYR A 291 -17.95 -9.03 17.58
C TYR A 291 -17.70 -9.77 16.26
N PHE A 292 -16.98 -9.14 15.32
CA PHE A 292 -16.60 -9.77 14.06
C PHE A 292 -15.82 -11.07 14.29
N ARG A 293 -14.82 -11.04 15.18
CA ARG A 293 -14.07 -12.23 15.55
C ARG A 293 -14.95 -13.35 16.07
N MET A 294 -15.92 -13.03 16.93
CA MET A 294 -16.84 -14.02 17.48
C MET A 294 -17.79 -14.60 16.42
N VAL A 295 -18.34 -13.76 15.55
CA VAL A 295 -19.39 -14.16 14.59
C VAL A 295 -18.80 -14.88 13.37
N TYR A 296 -17.72 -14.34 12.79
CA TYR A 296 -17.13 -14.82 11.54
C TYR A 296 -15.85 -15.64 11.72
N GLY A 297 -15.16 -15.52 12.86
CA GLY A 297 -13.92 -16.28 13.10
C GLY A 297 -14.16 -17.79 13.11
N SER A 298 -13.15 -18.56 12.73
CA SER A 298 -13.18 -20.03 12.86
C SER A 298 -13.18 -20.46 14.35
N ALA A 299 -13.30 -21.76 14.62
CA ALA A 299 -13.16 -22.27 16.00
C ALA A 299 -11.84 -21.82 16.65
N ALA A 300 -10.75 -21.76 15.88
CA ALA A 300 -9.46 -21.26 16.34
C ALA A 300 -9.50 -19.73 16.61
N GLY A 301 -10.17 -18.96 15.76
CA GLY A 301 -10.37 -17.51 15.95
C GLY A 301 -11.23 -17.14 17.17
N ARG A 302 -12.10 -18.06 17.60
CA ARG A 302 -12.95 -17.93 18.80
C ARG A 302 -12.31 -18.49 20.06
N SER A 303 -11.14 -19.12 19.97
CA SER A 303 -10.52 -19.86 21.09
C SER A 303 -10.19 -19.01 22.33
N MET A 304 -10.00 -17.70 22.14
CA MET A 304 -9.78 -16.76 23.24
C MET A 304 -11.07 -16.08 23.69
N ARG A 305 -11.17 -15.86 25.01
CA ARG A 305 -12.30 -15.16 25.64
C ARG A 305 -12.61 -13.85 24.94
N PHE A 306 -13.89 -13.52 24.86
CA PHE A 306 -14.36 -12.21 24.45
C PHE A 306 -13.87 -11.15 25.45
N ARG A 307 -13.29 -10.06 24.94
CA ARG A 307 -12.50 -9.11 25.77
C ARG A 307 -13.18 -7.78 26.06
N THR A 308 -14.42 -7.59 25.62
CA THR A 308 -15.11 -6.30 25.74
C THR A 308 -16.20 -6.32 26.80
N SER A 309 -16.70 -5.14 27.16
CA SER A 309 -17.80 -4.96 28.11
C SER A 309 -19.17 -5.23 27.48
N ALA A 310 -19.27 -5.24 26.14
CA ALA A 310 -20.49 -5.58 25.44
C ALA A 310 -20.93 -7.04 25.72
N PRO A 311 -22.21 -7.38 25.54
CA PRO A 311 -22.64 -8.77 25.67
C PRO A 311 -21.94 -9.64 24.62
N ASN A 312 -21.55 -10.88 24.97
CA ASN A 312 -20.91 -11.77 24.00
C ASN A 312 -21.97 -12.34 23.02
N PRO A 313 -21.82 -12.11 21.69
CA PRO A 313 -22.80 -12.54 20.71
C PRO A 313 -22.94 -14.06 20.61
N LEU A 314 -21.92 -14.85 20.97
CA LEU A 314 -21.99 -16.32 20.90
C LEU A 314 -23.03 -16.94 21.84
N TYR A 315 -23.41 -16.23 22.90
CA TYR A 315 -24.38 -16.73 23.88
C TYR A 315 -25.77 -16.11 23.67
N ARG A 316 -25.96 -15.34 22.59
CA ARG A 316 -27.16 -14.54 22.33
C ARG A 316 -27.48 -14.56 20.82
N PRO A 317 -28.39 -15.45 20.38
CA PRO A 317 -28.73 -15.58 18.95
C PRO A 317 -29.19 -14.27 18.30
N ASP A 318 -29.91 -13.43 19.05
CA ASP A 318 -30.34 -12.10 18.63
C ASP A 318 -29.17 -11.19 18.24
N LEU A 319 -28.10 -11.21 19.04
CA LEU A 319 -26.89 -10.42 18.82
C LEU A 319 -26.03 -11.02 17.70
N PHE A 320 -25.90 -12.35 17.67
CA PHE A 320 -25.16 -13.06 16.62
C PHE A 320 -25.76 -12.79 15.24
N ASP A 321 -27.06 -13.08 15.08
CA ASP A 321 -27.75 -12.92 13.81
C ASP A 321 -27.92 -11.44 13.45
N GLY A 322 -28.11 -10.58 14.45
CA GLY A 322 -28.15 -9.12 14.27
C GLY A 322 -26.84 -8.59 13.70
N PHE A 323 -25.70 -8.95 14.30
CA PHE A 323 -24.40 -8.51 13.84
C PHE A 323 -24.07 -9.08 12.46
N LYS A 324 -24.38 -10.36 12.22
CA LYS A 324 -24.21 -10.99 10.91
C LYS A 324 -25.00 -10.24 9.83
N ARG A 325 -26.25 -9.85 10.09
CA ARG A 325 -27.04 -9.03 9.14
C ARG A 325 -26.40 -7.67 8.86
N ILE A 326 -25.83 -7.01 9.87
CA ILE A 326 -25.13 -5.73 9.68
C ILE A 326 -23.94 -5.94 8.75
N VAL A 327 -23.05 -6.90 9.05
CA VAL A 327 -21.83 -7.13 8.26
C VAL A 327 -22.16 -7.63 6.85
N ASP A 328 -23.05 -8.63 6.72
CA ASP A 328 -23.47 -9.13 5.40
C ASP A 328 -24.14 -8.01 4.58
N GLY A 329 -24.90 -7.12 5.22
CA GLY A 329 -25.49 -5.94 4.60
C GLY A 329 -24.46 -4.88 4.18
N LEU A 330 -23.35 -4.74 4.91
CA LEU A 330 -22.25 -3.84 4.57
C LEU A 330 -21.44 -4.38 3.38
N VAL A 331 -21.03 -5.64 3.41
CA VAL A 331 -20.15 -6.23 2.38
C VAL A 331 -20.87 -6.60 1.09
N SER A 332 -22.21 -6.65 1.10
CA SER A 332 -23.03 -6.85 -0.11
C SER A 332 -23.30 -5.58 -0.90
N GLN A 333 -23.01 -4.40 -0.33
CA GLN A 333 -23.13 -3.14 -1.05
C GLN A 333 -22.01 -3.04 -2.09
N SER A 334 -22.38 -2.64 -3.31
CA SER A 334 -21.38 -2.26 -4.31
C SER A 334 -20.59 -1.07 -3.79
N LEU A 335 -19.28 -1.21 -3.68
CA LEU A 335 -18.39 -0.08 -3.42
C LEU A 335 -18.57 0.98 -4.53
N PRO A 336 -18.37 2.28 -4.23
CA PRO A 336 -18.26 3.30 -5.28
C PRO A 336 -17.12 2.94 -6.23
N SER A 337 -17.09 3.57 -7.40
CA SER A 337 -15.92 3.46 -8.28
C SER A 337 -14.69 4.06 -7.58
N TYR A 338 -13.52 3.45 -7.72
CA TYR A 338 -12.30 3.94 -7.07
C TYR A 338 -11.01 3.62 -7.85
N TYR A 339 -9.92 4.28 -7.48
CA TYR A 339 -8.59 3.94 -7.97
C TYR A 339 -8.05 2.68 -7.31
N ASP A 340 -7.60 1.70 -8.10
CA ASP A 340 -6.88 0.57 -7.54
C ASP A 340 -5.48 1.03 -7.10
N VAL A 341 -5.39 1.39 -5.81
CA VAL A 341 -4.18 1.95 -5.20
C VAL A 341 -2.99 0.99 -5.19
N ASN A 342 -3.21 -0.31 -5.41
CA ASN A 342 -2.15 -1.30 -5.54
C ASN A 342 -1.62 -1.40 -6.98
N ASN A 343 -2.25 -0.71 -7.95
CA ASN A 343 -1.93 -0.78 -9.38
C ASN A 343 -1.75 0.62 -10.00
N MET A 344 -1.13 1.54 -9.26
CA MET A 344 -0.73 2.87 -9.74
C MET A 344 0.75 2.89 -10.14
N TRP A 345 1.06 3.63 -11.20
CA TRP A 345 2.41 3.68 -11.78
C TRP A 345 2.75 5.09 -12.25
N ILE A 346 4.04 5.45 -12.09
CA ILE A 346 4.63 6.62 -12.74
C ILE A 346 5.82 6.17 -13.58
N SER A 347 5.86 6.66 -14.82
CA SER A 347 6.94 6.40 -15.77
C SER A 347 7.48 7.67 -16.41
N GLY A 348 8.70 7.59 -16.92
CA GLY A 348 9.38 8.72 -17.56
C GLY A 348 10.69 8.30 -18.21
N VAL A 349 11.44 9.30 -18.69
CA VAL A 349 12.77 9.12 -19.26
C VAL A 349 13.72 10.03 -18.50
N ASP A 350 14.75 9.47 -17.87
CA ASP A 350 15.76 10.25 -17.15
C ASP A 350 16.66 11.07 -18.11
N ASP A 351 17.49 11.92 -17.55
CA ASP A 351 18.46 12.79 -18.26
C ASP A 351 19.54 12.01 -19.03
N ARG A 352 19.67 10.71 -18.79
CA ARG A 352 20.56 9.81 -19.54
C ARG A 352 19.82 9.10 -20.69
N GLY A 353 18.53 9.37 -20.87
CA GLY A 353 17.69 8.70 -21.85
C GLY A 353 17.17 7.34 -21.41
N GLN A 354 17.37 6.95 -20.15
CA GLN A 354 16.91 5.67 -19.61
C GLN A 354 15.44 5.76 -19.21
N GLN A 355 14.62 4.85 -19.72
CA GLN A 355 13.23 4.71 -19.29
C GLN A 355 13.16 4.16 -17.87
N PHE A 356 12.26 4.70 -17.08
CA PHE A 356 11.89 4.15 -15.78
C PHE A 356 10.38 4.01 -15.68
N SER A 357 9.95 3.00 -14.92
CA SER A 357 8.56 2.79 -14.52
C SER A 357 8.58 2.30 -13.08
N LEU A 358 7.86 2.99 -12.20
CA LEU A 358 7.86 2.73 -10.76
C LEU A 358 6.43 2.53 -10.27
N PRO A 359 6.16 1.49 -9.46
CA PRO A 359 4.88 1.37 -8.79
C PRO A 359 4.80 2.49 -7.75
N VAL A 360 3.73 3.27 -7.76
CA VAL A 360 3.52 4.34 -6.80
C VAL A 360 2.31 4.04 -5.95
N GLY A 361 2.30 4.57 -4.74
CA GLY A 361 1.22 4.31 -3.81
C GLY A 361 1.18 5.32 -2.70
N VAL A 362 0.02 5.44 -2.08
CA VAL A 362 -0.18 6.40 -1.00
C VAL A 362 0.45 5.92 0.30
N ARG A 363 0.41 4.62 0.62
CA ARG A 363 0.93 4.07 1.88
C ARG A 363 2.42 4.39 2.09
N SER A 364 2.84 4.47 3.35
CA SER A 364 4.19 4.93 3.75
C SER A 364 5.31 3.98 3.30
N GLU A 365 5.00 2.71 3.16
CA GLU A 365 5.87 1.66 2.64
C GLU A 365 5.87 1.54 1.11
N LEU A 366 4.98 2.26 0.43
CA LEU A 366 4.95 2.40 -1.03
C LEU A 366 5.71 3.64 -1.49
N ILE A 367 5.96 3.76 -2.80
CA ILE A 367 6.63 4.92 -3.40
C ILE A 367 5.63 6.07 -3.53
N ASN A 368 5.68 6.99 -2.56
CA ASN A 368 4.80 8.17 -2.49
C ASN A 368 5.49 9.49 -2.87
N THR A 369 6.81 9.45 -3.10
CA THR A 369 7.60 10.55 -3.65
C THR A 369 8.31 10.07 -4.90
N ILE A 370 8.33 10.86 -5.96
CA ILE A 370 8.98 10.55 -7.23
C ILE A 370 10.14 11.52 -7.42
N VAL A 371 11.36 11.01 -7.50
CA VAL A 371 12.52 11.82 -7.92
C VAL A 371 12.72 11.65 -9.42
N THR A 372 12.89 12.75 -10.13
CA THR A 372 13.05 12.72 -11.59
C THR A 372 13.98 13.82 -12.08
N THR A 373 14.72 13.50 -13.13
CA THR A 373 15.43 14.48 -13.98
C THR A 373 14.63 14.82 -15.24
N SER A 374 13.49 14.17 -15.45
CA SER A 374 12.59 14.40 -16.59
C SER A 374 11.57 15.51 -16.32
N PRO A 375 11.37 16.45 -17.27
CA PRO A 375 10.27 17.40 -17.20
C PRO A 375 8.91 16.79 -17.59
N GLN A 376 8.88 15.55 -18.08
CA GLN A 376 7.66 14.87 -18.50
C GLN A 376 7.56 13.51 -17.83
N LEU A 377 6.46 13.32 -17.11
CA LEU A 377 6.10 12.05 -16.50
C LEU A 377 4.80 11.54 -17.11
N ARG A 378 4.54 10.24 -16.96
CA ARG A 378 3.25 9.63 -17.24
C ARG A 378 2.74 8.97 -15.98
N PHE A 379 1.54 9.34 -15.57
CA PHE A 379 0.82 8.65 -14.51
C PHE A 379 -0.20 7.70 -15.13
N SER A 380 -0.38 6.56 -14.50
CA SER A 380 -1.37 5.58 -14.91
C SER A 380 -1.85 4.74 -13.75
N SER A 381 -3.11 4.30 -13.81
CA SER A 381 -3.74 3.50 -12.77
C SER A 381 -4.79 2.59 -13.37
N SER A 382 -4.94 1.40 -12.80
CA SER A 382 -6.19 0.65 -12.92
C SER A 382 -7.27 1.31 -12.05
N VAL A 383 -8.53 1.15 -12.44
CA VAL A 383 -9.69 1.64 -11.68
C VAL A 383 -10.69 0.50 -11.51
N ILE A 384 -11.37 0.45 -10.37
CA ILE A 384 -12.46 -0.49 -10.13
C ILE A 384 -13.75 0.30 -10.31
N LEU A 385 -14.55 -0.08 -11.30
CA LEU A 385 -15.77 0.64 -11.65
C LEU A 385 -16.99 -0.04 -11.06
N ASN A 386 -17.84 0.77 -10.44
CA ASN A 386 -19.24 0.45 -10.20
C ASN A 386 -20.06 0.96 -11.40
N PRO A 387 -20.77 0.08 -12.13
CA PRO A 387 -21.56 0.46 -13.31
C PRO A 387 -22.63 1.53 -13.06
N GLU A 388 -23.07 1.67 -11.80
CA GLU A 388 -24.11 2.61 -11.39
C GLU A 388 -23.54 3.97 -10.92
N ASP A 389 -22.21 4.11 -10.88
CA ASP A 389 -21.52 5.27 -10.32
C ASP A 389 -20.69 6.02 -11.38
N PRO A 390 -20.97 7.30 -11.66
CA PRO A 390 -20.19 8.09 -12.61
C PRO A 390 -18.78 8.40 -12.08
N PHE A 391 -17.78 7.69 -12.59
CA PHE A 391 -16.38 7.92 -12.23
C PHE A 391 -15.67 8.91 -13.18
N ASN A 392 -15.32 10.08 -12.65
CA ASN A 392 -14.64 11.15 -13.40
C ASN A 392 -13.23 11.37 -12.81
N PRO A 393 -12.20 10.66 -13.33
CA PRO A 393 -10.86 10.77 -12.78
C PRO A 393 -10.27 12.15 -13.03
N LEU A 394 -9.53 12.64 -12.04
CA LEU A 394 -8.85 13.91 -12.05
C LEU A 394 -7.41 13.72 -11.58
N VAL A 395 -6.48 14.28 -12.35
CA VAL A 395 -5.06 14.37 -12.01
C VAL A 395 -4.62 15.81 -12.12
N THR A 396 -4.09 16.37 -11.03
CA THR A 396 -3.62 17.76 -10.99
C THR A 396 -2.25 17.84 -10.36
N CYS A 397 -1.40 18.73 -10.87
CA CYS A 397 -0.05 18.92 -10.37
C CYS A 397 0.12 20.37 -9.91
N PHE A 398 0.54 20.56 -8.68
CA PHE A 398 0.81 21.87 -8.09
C PHE A 398 2.29 22.02 -7.77
N ARG A 399 2.80 23.24 -7.93
CA ARG A 399 4.07 23.68 -7.38
C ARG A 399 3.80 24.58 -6.18
N PHE A 400 4.57 24.41 -5.10
CA PHE A 400 4.43 25.23 -3.89
C PHE A 400 5.66 26.13 -3.73
N ASP A 401 5.52 27.42 -4.07
CA ASP A 401 6.60 28.42 -3.94
C ASP A 401 6.08 29.87 -4.17
N PRO A 402 5.73 30.67 -3.14
CA PRO A 402 5.34 30.35 -1.76
C PRO A 402 3.84 29.99 -1.62
N LYS A 403 3.07 30.11 -2.70
CA LYS A 403 1.66 29.69 -2.80
C LYS A 403 1.54 28.50 -3.74
N ALA A 404 0.43 27.76 -3.62
CA ALA A 404 0.10 26.70 -4.56
C ALA A 404 -0.18 27.29 -5.94
N VAL A 405 0.58 26.88 -6.94
CA VAL A 405 0.39 27.23 -8.35
C VAL A 405 0.02 25.95 -9.09
N LEU A 406 -1.15 25.93 -9.74
CA LEU A 406 -1.54 24.84 -10.63
C LEU A 406 -0.61 24.84 -11.85
N VAL A 407 0.01 23.70 -12.10
CA VAL A 407 1.04 23.51 -13.12
C VAL A 407 0.52 22.65 -14.26
N ASP A 408 -0.26 21.63 -13.91
CA ASP A 408 -0.88 20.73 -14.86
C ASP A 408 -2.24 20.25 -14.33
N TYR A 409 -3.16 19.97 -15.24
CA TYR A 409 -4.52 19.54 -14.96
C TYR A 409 -4.98 18.60 -16.07
N SER A 410 -5.50 17.43 -15.70
CA SER A 410 -5.97 16.41 -16.64
C SER A 410 -7.18 15.69 -16.09
N THR A 411 -8.21 15.53 -16.93
CA THR A 411 -9.35 14.63 -16.71
C THR A 411 -9.24 13.45 -17.66
N PRO A 412 -8.40 12.44 -17.35
CA PRO A 412 -8.18 11.32 -18.25
C PRO A 412 -9.47 10.56 -18.52
N LYS A 413 -9.60 9.93 -19.69
CA LYS A 413 -10.73 9.03 -19.94
C LYS A 413 -10.39 7.64 -19.41
N VAL A 414 -11.34 7.02 -18.72
CA VAL A 414 -11.26 5.59 -18.41
C VAL A 414 -11.44 4.81 -19.71
N LYS A 415 -10.51 3.91 -20.01
CA LYS A 415 -10.59 2.97 -21.13
C LYS A 415 -10.20 1.59 -20.62
N GLN A 416 -11.12 0.63 -20.73
CA GLN A 416 -10.90 -0.75 -20.26
C GLN A 416 -10.36 -0.78 -18.82
N ASP A 417 -11.07 -0.10 -17.90
CA ASP A 417 -10.74 -0.04 -16.48
C ASP A 417 -9.35 0.55 -16.16
N TYR A 418 -8.84 1.39 -17.06
CA TYR A 418 -7.53 2.00 -16.95
C TYR A 418 -7.54 3.47 -17.32
N ILE A 419 -6.72 4.24 -16.61
CA ILE A 419 -6.45 5.65 -16.92
C ILE A 419 -4.97 5.89 -17.19
N ASN A 420 -4.69 6.86 -18.05
CA ASN A 420 -3.34 7.39 -18.22
C ASN A 420 -3.37 8.89 -18.51
N CYS A 421 -2.35 9.61 -18.05
CA CYS A 421 -2.15 11.00 -18.40
C CYS A 421 -0.65 11.35 -18.41
N SER A 422 -0.32 12.44 -19.11
CA SER A 422 1.02 13.02 -19.06
C SER A 422 1.03 14.17 -18.05
N ILE A 423 2.12 14.31 -17.31
CA ILE A 423 2.35 15.37 -16.33
C ILE A 423 3.57 16.17 -16.77
N LYS A 424 3.43 17.48 -16.89
CA LYS A 424 4.48 18.41 -17.27
C LYS A 424 5.01 19.19 -16.07
N LEU A 425 6.34 19.23 -15.95
CA LEU A 425 7.06 19.92 -14.88
C LEU A 425 7.91 21.04 -15.51
N PRO A 426 7.50 22.31 -15.40
CA PRO A 426 8.06 23.40 -16.21
C PRO A 426 9.50 23.76 -15.84
N LYS A 427 9.89 23.59 -14.58
CA LYS A 427 11.24 23.90 -14.09
C LYS A 427 11.60 23.08 -12.86
N PRO A 428 12.87 22.93 -12.48
CA PRO A 428 13.25 22.21 -11.27
C PRO A 428 12.54 22.74 -10.02
N GLY A 429 12.22 21.84 -9.09
CA GLY A 429 11.51 22.15 -7.86
C GLY A 429 10.72 20.96 -7.30
N ILE A 430 9.96 21.25 -6.25
CA ILE A 430 9.08 20.30 -5.58
C ILE A 430 7.64 20.54 -6.02
N TYR A 431 6.94 19.47 -6.36
CA TYR A 431 5.56 19.46 -6.79
C TYR A 431 4.74 18.48 -5.95
N THR A 432 3.44 18.69 -5.92
CA THR A 432 2.46 17.72 -5.39
C THR A 432 1.51 17.35 -6.52
N LEU A 433 1.47 16.06 -6.83
CA LEU A 433 0.49 15.46 -7.72
C LEU A 433 -0.70 15.00 -6.89
N PHE A 434 -1.89 15.53 -7.17
CA PHE A 434 -3.13 15.01 -6.62
C PHE A 434 -3.81 14.13 -7.66
N VAL A 435 -4.27 12.97 -7.21
CA VAL A 435 -5.03 12.00 -7.97
C VAL A 435 -6.33 11.77 -7.22
N GLY A 436 -7.47 11.96 -7.87
CA GLY A 436 -8.77 11.82 -7.24
C GLY A 436 -9.87 11.91 -8.27
N GLU A 437 -11.03 12.37 -7.83
CA GLU A 437 -12.22 12.48 -8.67
C GLU A 437 -12.73 13.91 -8.71
N THR A 438 -13.69 14.16 -9.60
CA THR A 438 -14.38 15.44 -9.67
C THR A 438 -15.84 15.25 -10.07
N ASP A 439 -16.72 16.11 -9.59
CA ASP A 439 -18.13 16.21 -9.99
C ASP A 439 -18.31 17.00 -11.30
N GLY A 440 -17.22 17.33 -12.00
CA GLY A 440 -17.20 18.23 -13.16
C GLY A 440 -16.92 19.69 -12.79
N SER A 441 -16.77 20.00 -11.49
CA SER A 441 -16.20 21.26 -11.03
C SER A 441 -14.66 21.26 -11.13
N ARG A 442 -14.01 22.31 -10.61
CA ARG A 442 -12.55 22.34 -10.44
C ARG A 442 -12.09 21.76 -9.10
N ASN A 443 -13.02 21.31 -8.25
CA ASN A 443 -12.70 20.75 -6.95
C ASN A 443 -12.24 19.30 -7.12
N ILE A 444 -11.22 18.93 -6.35
CA ILE A 444 -10.78 17.55 -6.22
C ILE A 444 -11.59 16.93 -5.09
N LEU A 445 -12.40 15.96 -5.43
CA LEU A 445 -13.09 15.10 -4.48
C LEU A 445 -12.16 13.94 -4.16
N ASN A 446 -12.11 13.55 -2.88
CA ASN A 446 -11.41 12.36 -2.39
C ASN A 446 -10.03 12.23 -3.05
N SER A 447 -9.04 13.02 -2.61
CA SER A 447 -7.74 13.07 -3.26
C SER A 447 -6.68 12.28 -2.54
N MET A 448 -5.93 11.48 -3.30
CA MET A 448 -4.60 11.00 -2.97
C MET A 448 -3.55 12.04 -3.37
N SER A 449 -2.40 12.06 -2.70
CA SER A 449 -1.30 12.95 -3.06
C SER A 449 0.05 12.24 -3.10
N PHE A 450 0.85 12.62 -4.09
CA PHE A 450 2.23 12.17 -4.30
C PHE A 450 3.14 13.38 -4.41
N LYS A 451 4.34 13.28 -3.85
CA LYS A 451 5.35 14.34 -3.99
C LYS A 451 6.19 14.08 -5.24
N ILE A 452 6.55 15.10 -6.00
CA ILE A 452 7.53 14.98 -7.08
C ILE A 452 8.70 15.93 -6.80
N ILE A 453 9.91 15.40 -6.86
CA ILE A 453 11.17 16.14 -6.75
C ILE A 453 11.78 16.15 -8.15
N TYR A 454 11.58 17.25 -8.88
CA TYR A 454 12.17 17.45 -10.20
C TYR A 454 13.49 18.22 -10.07
N THR A 455 14.60 17.55 -10.35
CA THR A 455 15.93 18.12 -10.14
C THR A 455 16.51 18.84 -11.36
N GLY A 456 15.88 18.72 -12.54
CA GLY A 456 16.44 19.16 -13.81
C GLY A 456 17.58 18.27 -14.30
N ASN A 457 18.23 18.67 -15.39
CA ASN A 457 19.44 18.02 -15.90
C ASN A 457 20.62 18.36 -14.99
N ILE A 458 21.31 17.35 -14.41
CA ILE A 458 22.39 17.54 -13.41
C ILE A 458 23.79 17.18 -13.92
#